data_AF-A0A3E1NJQ9-F1
#
_entry.id   AF-A0A3E1NJQ9-F1
#
_cell.length_a   1.000
_cell.length_b   1.000
_cell.length_c   1.000
_cell.angle_alpha   90.00
_cell.angle_beta   90.00
_cell.angle_gamma   90.00
#
_symmetry.space_group_name_H-M   'P 1'
#
loop_
_entity.id
_entity.type
_entity.pdbx_description
1 polymer ?
#
loop_
_entity_poly.entity_id
_entity_poly.type
_entity_poly.pdbx_seq_one_letter_code
_entity_poly.pdbx_strand_id
1 'polypeptide(L)'
;MKYRYVLPVAVLIAYVVACSKKDSPVPVTPPPVTTPTDSPYVASDFAPHTASLSDAHTITLVDNKKAGQSIALDKWKLVLVSDKKDTIKGNLAVVNDKVTATFPDSLVKVGKYGVVLFNMGTTVTSKIFDSAYSVTAPTVTLDKIKDTLVTGQTYLLTGKYIGKRADSTVISLVNQDNAAATSLTITKYGADSVWITIPETQASGKYKIRCKAWGQTAETTVFTVAEPNPTVTSLSACNPFAGGEIGLDCYHCSTIQDNITINIDMGGGMESKLSISSFGYNPSEPSHVRITARVPDGFGGGTYPVIVSTAGKKDATINTTFQNARYPAIQSLDKASYSASQDQVIELRGSDLGVSQYGGSCTKTGHVEIFPSSLNDPDVRPLYLNATFNAQGNPQVTVPANSFPAGTYSMLFWMNSDDLLAARTQTTIQVSFVK
;
A
#
# COMPACT_ATOMS: atom_id res chain seq x y z
N MET A 1 -33.18 55.45 -2.65
CA MET A 1 -32.08 55.50 -3.64
C MET A 1 -32.34 54.47 -4.70
N LYS A 2 -32.54 54.91 -5.95
CA LYS A 2 -32.78 54.07 -7.13
C LYS A 2 -31.43 53.71 -7.75
N TYR A 3 -31.16 52.42 -7.94
CA TYR A 3 -30.20 51.99 -8.96
C TYR A 3 -30.92 51.04 -9.92
N ARG A 4 -31.11 51.54 -11.14
CA ARG A 4 -31.46 50.78 -12.34
C ARG A 4 -30.20 50.04 -12.80
N TYR A 5 -30.31 48.75 -13.09
CA TYR A 5 -29.42 48.11 -14.05
C TYR A 5 -30.23 47.43 -15.13
N VAL A 6 -29.79 47.74 -16.35
CA VAL A 6 -30.40 47.53 -17.65
C VAL A 6 -30.00 46.15 -18.16
N LEU A 7 -30.96 45.39 -18.70
CA LEU A 7 -30.68 44.18 -19.49
C LEU A 7 -29.81 44.51 -20.71
N PRO A 8 -28.88 43.63 -21.09
CA PRO A 8 -28.51 43.47 -22.49
C PRO A 8 -29.00 42.12 -23.03
N VAL A 9 -30.05 42.22 -23.84
CA VAL A 9 -30.34 41.28 -24.92
C VAL A 9 -29.23 41.42 -25.98
N ALA A 10 -28.90 40.32 -26.66
CA ALA A 10 -28.05 40.23 -27.85
C ALA A 10 -26.53 40.21 -27.63
N VAL A 11 -25.97 39.00 -27.47
CA VAL A 11 -24.76 38.56 -28.20
C VAL A 11 -24.80 37.04 -28.29
N LEU A 12 -25.33 36.47 -29.39
CA LEU A 12 -24.77 35.29 -30.10
C LEU A 12 -25.58 34.90 -31.37
N ILE A 13 -25.95 35.85 -32.24
CA ILE A 13 -26.33 35.54 -33.62
C ILE A 13 -25.77 36.65 -34.51
N ALA A 14 -24.51 36.49 -34.91
CA ALA A 14 -23.90 37.31 -35.94
C ALA A 14 -22.80 36.48 -36.60
N TYR A 15 -23.21 35.56 -37.47
CA TYR A 15 -22.41 35.20 -38.62
C TYR A 15 -23.35 34.92 -39.79
N VAL A 16 -23.03 35.55 -40.93
CA VAL A 16 -23.61 35.41 -42.28
C VAL A 16 -24.87 36.23 -42.57
N VAL A 17 -24.70 37.52 -42.90
CA VAL A 17 -25.24 38.14 -44.13
C VAL A 17 -24.39 39.36 -44.50
N ALA A 18 -23.56 39.25 -45.54
CA ALA A 18 -23.12 40.40 -46.35
C ALA A 18 -22.58 39.95 -47.73
N CYS A 19 -22.89 40.77 -48.75
CA CYS A 19 -22.57 40.72 -50.19
C CYS A 19 -23.59 39.95 -51.06
N SER A 20 -24.15 40.48 -52.17
CA SER A 20 -23.97 41.73 -52.92
C SER A 20 -25.18 41.96 -53.86
N LYS A 21 -25.42 43.20 -54.30
CA LYS A 21 -26.46 43.61 -55.28
C LYS A 21 -25.86 43.77 -56.69
N LYS A 22 -26.74 43.54 -57.69
CA LYS A 22 -26.77 44.06 -59.09
C LYS A 22 -25.78 43.48 -60.11
N ASP A 23 -26.27 42.71 -61.08
CA ASP A 23 -26.65 43.16 -62.43
C ASP A 23 -27.12 41.95 -63.28
N SER A 24 -28.16 42.13 -64.11
CA SER A 24 -28.62 41.13 -65.10
C SER A 24 -27.92 41.35 -66.45
N PRO A 25 -27.63 40.27 -67.21
CA PRO A 25 -28.44 40.04 -68.42
C PRO A 25 -28.70 38.56 -68.83
N VAL A 26 -29.84 38.35 -69.50
CA VAL A 26 -30.30 37.26 -70.41
C VAL A 26 -30.44 35.82 -69.85
N PRO A 27 -31.54 35.07 -70.16
CA PRO A 27 -31.77 33.74 -69.58
C PRO A 27 -31.00 32.65 -70.32
N VAL A 28 -30.13 31.95 -69.59
CA VAL A 28 -29.58 30.65 -70.00
C VAL A 28 -30.31 29.58 -69.18
N THR A 29 -30.97 28.65 -69.86
CA THR A 29 -31.61 27.48 -69.23
C THR A 29 -30.57 26.67 -68.44
N PRO A 30 -30.75 26.44 -67.13
CA PRO A 30 -29.83 25.62 -66.35
C PRO A 30 -30.06 24.13 -66.65
N PRO A 31 -29.01 23.28 -66.57
CA PRO A 31 -29.17 21.83 -66.59
C PRO A 31 -29.90 21.36 -65.31
N PRO A 32 -30.49 20.15 -65.30
CA PRO A 32 -31.32 19.69 -64.20
C PRO A 32 -30.51 19.66 -62.89
N VAL A 33 -31.00 20.41 -61.89
CA VAL A 33 -30.49 20.36 -60.53
C VAL A 33 -30.91 19.03 -59.93
N THR A 34 -29.95 18.14 -59.68
CA THR A 34 -30.12 17.06 -58.71
C THR A 34 -30.33 17.70 -57.35
N THR A 35 -31.52 17.53 -56.78
CA THR A 35 -31.91 18.03 -55.46
C THR A 35 -30.92 17.58 -54.38
N PRO A 36 -30.44 18.48 -53.50
CA PRO A 36 -29.75 18.06 -52.30
C PRO A 36 -30.75 17.37 -51.37
N THR A 37 -30.39 16.18 -50.89
CA THR A 37 -31.08 15.48 -49.81
C THR A 37 -30.88 16.23 -48.49
N ASP A 38 -31.64 17.31 -48.30
CA ASP A 38 -31.88 17.89 -46.99
C ASP A 38 -32.86 17.00 -46.21
N SER A 39 -32.58 16.83 -44.92
CA SER A 39 -33.45 16.07 -44.02
C SER A 39 -34.80 16.79 -43.95
N PRO A 40 -35.94 16.13 -44.22
CA PRO A 40 -37.27 16.76 -44.26
C PRO A 40 -37.81 17.22 -42.89
N TYR A 41 -36.97 17.08 -41.86
CA TYR A 41 -37.27 17.32 -40.46
C TYR A 41 -36.75 18.68 -40.03
N VAL A 42 -37.60 19.47 -39.41
CA VAL A 42 -37.24 20.73 -38.73
C VAL A 42 -37.38 20.53 -37.22
N ALA A 43 -36.56 21.24 -36.42
CA ALA A 43 -36.51 21.02 -34.97
C ALA A 43 -37.88 21.16 -34.29
N SER A 44 -38.80 21.94 -34.87
CA SER A 44 -40.19 22.10 -34.42
C SER A 44 -41.03 20.81 -34.43
N ASP A 45 -40.66 19.80 -35.23
CA ASP A 45 -41.41 18.56 -35.42
C ASP A 45 -41.45 17.65 -34.17
N PHE A 46 -40.58 17.88 -33.18
CA PHE A 46 -40.49 17.06 -31.96
C PHE A 46 -41.35 17.61 -30.80
N ALA A 47 -42.08 16.74 -30.08
CA ALA A 47 -42.89 17.08 -28.90
C ALA A 47 -42.09 17.12 -27.56
N PRO A 48 -42.63 17.74 -26.49
CA PRO A 48 -42.00 17.76 -25.17
C PRO A 48 -41.77 16.36 -24.58
N HIS A 49 -40.67 16.25 -23.84
CA HIS A 49 -40.02 15.00 -23.44
C HIS A 49 -40.82 14.19 -22.41
N THR A 50 -40.76 12.86 -22.53
CA THR A 50 -40.95 11.94 -21.40
C THR A 50 -39.57 11.46 -20.96
N ALA A 51 -39.08 11.95 -19.82
CA ALA A 51 -37.86 11.44 -19.20
C ALA A 51 -38.24 10.23 -18.33
N SER A 52 -37.80 9.04 -18.74
CA SER A 52 -37.86 7.85 -17.88
C SER A 52 -36.51 7.71 -17.18
N LEU A 53 -36.53 7.64 -15.85
CA LEU A 53 -35.39 7.26 -15.02
C LEU A 53 -35.14 5.76 -15.24
N SER A 54 -34.35 5.44 -16.26
CA SER A 54 -33.53 4.22 -16.26
C SER A 54 -32.07 4.64 -16.09
N ASP A 55 -31.23 3.71 -15.65
CA ASP A 55 -29.81 3.88 -15.25
C ASP A 55 -28.87 4.49 -16.32
N ALA A 56 -29.39 5.11 -17.39
CA ALA A 56 -28.65 5.59 -18.56
C ALA A 56 -28.98 7.04 -18.97
N HIS A 57 -29.45 7.91 -18.07
CA HIS A 57 -29.78 9.33 -18.32
C HIS A 57 -30.32 9.58 -19.74
N THR A 58 -31.42 8.92 -20.11
CA THR A 58 -31.90 8.91 -21.49
C THR A 58 -33.07 9.89 -21.68
N ILE A 59 -33.00 10.70 -22.73
CA ILE A 59 -34.10 11.57 -23.18
C ILE A 59 -34.71 10.98 -24.44
N THR A 60 -36.01 10.74 -24.43
CA THR A 60 -36.73 10.32 -25.64
C THR A 60 -37.45 11.53 -26.25
N LEU A 61 -37.14 11.81 -27.51
CA LEU A 61 -37.84 12.76 -28.35
C LEU A 61 -38.93 12.00 -29.11
N VAL A 62 -40.17 12.41 -28.94
CA VAL A 62 -41.30 11.86 -29.71
C VAL A 62 -41.45 12.71 -30.97
N ASP A 63 -41.32 12.05 -32.12
CA ASP A 63 -41.66 12.64 -33.41
C ASP A 63 -43.18 12.73 -33.54
N ASN A 64 -43.69 13.89 -33.94
CA ASN A 64 -45.12 14.09 -34.21
C ASN A 64 -45.53 13.65 -35.63
N LYS A 65 -44.57 13.29 -36.49
CA LYS A 65 -44.84 12.77 -37.84
C LYS A 65 -44.90 11.24 -37.85
N LYS A 66 -45.79 10.70 -38.69
CA LYS A 66 -46.12 9.27 -38.79
C LYS A 66 -44.92 8.42 -39.25
N ALA A 67 -44.89 7.19 -38.72
CA ALA A 67 -43.95 6.11 -39.03
C ALA A 67 -43.64 5.94 -40.54
N GLY A 68 -42.35 5.73 -40.86
CA GLY A 68 -41.91 5.30 -42.20
C GLY A 68 -40.82 6.14 -42.89
N GLN A 69 -40.33 7.23 -42.30
CA GLN A 69 -39.22 8.02 -42.87
C GLN A 69 -37.93 7.88 -42.06
N SER A 70 -36.80 7.69 -42.75
CA SER A 70 -35.47 7.57 -42.15
C SER A 70 -34.99 8.93 -41.64
N ILE A 71 -34.70 9.03 -40.34
CA ILE A 71 -34.09 10.21 -39.73
C ILE A 71 -32.57 10.14 -39.94
N ALA A 72 -32.01 11.12 -40.66
CA ALA A 72 -30.57 11.27 -40.85
C ALA A 72 -29.91 11.82 -39.57
N LEU A 73 -29.59 10.94 -38.62
CA LEU A 73 -29.06 11.30 -37.29
C LEU A 73 -27.73 12.05 -37.31
N ASP A 74 -26.94 11.91 -38.38
CA ASP A 74 -25.64 12.59 -38.58
C ASP A 74 -25.77 14.12 -38.58
N LYS A 75 -26.95 14.64 -38.92
CA LYS A 75 -27.25 16.07 -38.93
C LYS A 75 -27.87 16.58 -37.63
N TRP A 76 -28.05 15.75 -36.61
CA TRP A 76 -28.72 16.18 -35.36
C TRP A 76 -27.79 16.11 -34.15
N LYS A 77 -27.95 17.04 -33.23
CA LYS A 77 -27.25 17.05 -31.93
C LYS A 77 -28.20 17.47 -30.82
N LEU A 78 -28.33 16.65 -29.78
CA LEU A 78 -29.01 17.04 -28.55
C LEU A 78 -27.98 17.42 -27.49
N VAL A 79 -28.19 18.57 -26.86
CA VAL A 79 -27.29 19.15 -25.86
C VAL A 79 -28.07 19.48 -24.60
N LEU A 80 -27.54 19.06 -23.45
CA LEU A 80 -27.95 19.57 -22.15
C LEU A 80 -27.11 20.79 -21.81
N VAL A 81 -27.75 21.86 -21.34
CA VAL A 81 -27.11 23.10 -20.91
C VAL A 81 -27.39 23.30 -19.43
N SER A 82 -26.36 23.27 -18.59
CA SER A 82 -26.51 23.53 -17.15
C SER A 82 -26.75 25.02 -16.87
N ASP A 83 -27.20 25.33 -15.66
CA ASP A 83 -27.25 26.69 -15.11
C ASP A 83 -25.89 27.41 -15.14
N LYS A 84 -24.79 26.65 -15.02
CA LYS A 84 -23.40 27.11 -15.13
C LYS A 84 -22.90 27.21 -16.57
N LYS A 85 -23.77 26.97 -17.56
CA LYS A 85 -23.47 26.98 -19.01
C LYS A 85 -22.53 25.87 -19.48
N ASP A 86 -22.35 24.80 -18.68
CA ASP A 86 -21.69 23.60 -19.16
C ASP A 86 -22.60 22.90 -20.17
N THR A 87 -22.02 22.35 -21.23
CA THR A 87 -22.78 21.65 -22.28
C THR A 87 -22.41 20.18 -22.35
N ILE A 88 -23.41 19.30 -22.32
CA ILE A 88 -23.24 17.85 -22.42
C ILE A 88 -23.90 17.37 -23.70
N LYS A 89 -23.14 16.71 -24.57
CA LYS A 89 -23.65 16.16 -25.83
C LYS A 89 -24.21 14.76 -25.59
N GLY A 90 -25.42 14.52 -26.08
CA GLY A 90 -26.04 13.19 -26.07
C GLY A 90 -25.67 12.41 -27.33
N ASN A 91 -25.54 11.10 -27.18
CA ASN A 91 -25.45 10.18 -28.31
C ASN A 91 -26.86 9.86 -28.79
N LEU A 92 -27.15 10.17 -30.05
CA LEU A 92 -28.47 9.96 -30.65
C LEU A 92 -28.58 8.56 -31.25
N ALA A 93 -29.74 7.93 -31.07
CA ALA A 93 -30.13 6.68 -31.69
C ALA A 93 -31.62 6.71 -32.04
N VAL A 94 -32.05 5.91 -33.02
CA VAL A 94 -33.46 5.65 -33.28
C VAL A 94 -33.82 4.30 -32.64
N VAL A 95 -34.80 4.30 -31.74
CA VAL A 95 -35.31 3.10 -31.06
C VAL A 95 -36.83 3.11 -31.14
N ASN A 96 -37.44 2.10 -31.77
CA ASN A 96 -38.89 1.95 -31.91
C ASN A 96 -39.59 3.23 -32.43
N ASP A 97 -39.10 3.78 -33.54
CA ASP A 97 -39.57 5.02 -34.18
C ASP A 97 -39.47 6.28 -33.29
N LYS A 98 -38.63 6.25 -32.25
CA LYS A 98 -38.33 7.42 -31.40
C LYS A 98 -36.85 7.76 -31.47
N VAL A 99 -36.53 9.05 -31.44
CA VAL A 99 -35.14 9.49 -31.30
C VAL A 99 -34.82 9.52 -29.81
N THR A 100 -33.90 8.67 -29.38
CA THR A 100 -33.40 8.62 -28.01
C THR A 100 -32.01 9.24 -27.96
N ALA A 101 -31.78 10.09 -26.97
CA ALA A 101 -30.47 10.63 -26.64
C ALA A 101 -29.99 10.05 -25.31
N THR A 102 -28.84 9.38 -25.33
CA THR A 102 -28.20 8.85 -24.12
C THR A 102 -27.03 9.76 -23.74
N PHE A 103 -26.97 10.17 -22.48
CA PHE A 103 -25.90 11.03 -21.96
C PHE A 103 -24.96 10.24 -21.06
N PRO A 104 -23.63 10.48 -21.10
CA PRO A 104 -22.70 9.76 -20.24
C PRO A 104 -22.91 10.08 -18.76
N ASP A 105 -23.12 9.07 -17.91
CA ASP A 105 -23.30 9.19 -16.46
C ASP A 105 -22.23 10.07 -15.80
N SER A 106 -20.98 9.97 -16.27
CA SER A 106 -19.85 10.72 -15.71
C SER A 106 -19.93 12.23 -15.93
N LEU A 107 -20.79 12.70 -16.84
CA LEU A 107 -20.92 14.12 -17.18
C LEU A 107 -22.22 14.73 -16.63
N VAL A 108 -23.26 13.93 -16.42
CA VAL A 108 -24.57 14.41 -15.97
C VAL A 108 -24.57 14.53 -14.45
N LYS A 109 -24.63 15.76 -13.94
CA LYS A 109 -24.71 16.07 -12.51
C LYS A 109 -26.14 16.37 -12.08
N VAL A 110 -26.42 16.26 -10.78
CA VAL A 110 -27.69 16.70 -10.17
C VAL A 110 -27.90 18.18 -10.44
N GLY A 111 -29.09 18.53 -10.91
CA GLY A 111 -29.42 19.89 -11.29
C GLY A 111 -30.50 19.97 -12.35
N LYS A 112 -30.78 21.21 -12.78
CA LYS A 112 -31.69 21.51 -13.88
C LYS A 112 -30.89 21.83 -15.13
N TYR A 113 -31.28 21.23 -16.25
CA TYR A 113 -30.69 21.47 -17.55
C TYR A 113 -31.74 22.03 -18.51
N GLY A 114 -31.34 23.02 -19.29
CA GLY A 114 -32.02 23.33 -20.54
C GLY A 114 -31.70 22.24 -21.57
N VAL A 115 -32.71 21.82 -22.33
CA VAL A 115 -32.53 20.86 -23.43
C VAL A 115 -32.58 21.62 -24.74
N VAL A 116 -31.54 21.45 -25.57
CA VAL A 116 -31.45 22.11 -26.88
C VAL A 116 -31.16 21.09 -27.96
N LEU A 117 -32.04 21.01 -28.95
CA LEU A 117 -31.84 20.19 -30.14
C LEU A 117 -31.35 21.09 -31.28
N PHE A 118 -30.25 20.69 -31.92
CA PHE A 118 -29.69 21.35 -33.09
C PHE A 118 -29.85 20.47 -34.33
N ASN A 119 -30.26 21.08 -35.44
CA ASN A 119 -30.11 20.53 -36.78
C ASN A 119 -28.91 21.23 -37.44
N MET A 120 -27.92 20.45 -37.85
CA MET A 120 -26.63 20.84 -38.40
C MET A 120 -26.61 20.76 -39.94
N GLY A 121 -27.76 20.92 -40.59
CA GLY A 121 -27.87 21.03 -42.04
C GLY A 121 -27.22 22.30 -42.62
N THR A 122 -27.58 22.66 -43.85
CA THR A 122 -27.08 23.86 -44.54
C THR A 122 -27.34 25.16 -43.78
N THR A 123 -28.42 25.21 -42.98
CA THR A 123 -28.68 26.25 -41.99
C THR A 123 -28.83 25.61 -40.62
N VAL A 124 -28.07 26.08 -39.63
CA VAL A 124 -28.19 25.60 -38.25
C VAL A 124 -29.50 26.14 -37.66
N THR A 125 -30.40 25.23 -37.28
CA THR A 125 -31.62 25.58 -36.55
C THR A 125 -31.61 24.90 -35.18
N SER A 126 -32.19 25.56 -34.18
CA SER A 126 -32.29 25.02 -32.82
C SER A 126 -33.71 25.09 -32.27
N LYS A 127 -34.04 24.12 -31.41
CA LYS A 127 -35.23 24.15 -30.57
C LYS A 127 -34.81 24.05 -29.11
N ILE A 128 -35.26 25.02 -28.32
CA ILE A 128 -35.17 24.99 -26.87
C ILE A 128 -36.49 24.40 -26.37
N PHE A 129 -36.40 23.43 -25.48
CA PHE A 129 -37.59 22.87 -24.85
C PHE A 129 -37.89 23.64 -23.56
N ASP A 130 -39.15 24.03 -23.37
CA ASP A 130 -39.59 24.87 -22.24
C ASP A 130 -39.50 24.13 -20.89
N SER A 131 -39.50 22.79 -20.91
CA SER A 131 -39.34 21.97 -19.71
C SER A 131 -37.85 21.71 -19.43
N ALA A 132 -37.40 22.11 -18.24
CA ALA A 132 -36.06 21.77 -17.76
C ALA A 132 -35.96 20.26 -17.47
N TYR A 133 -34.91 19.62 -17.98
CA TYR A 133 -34.55 18.26 -17.58
C TYR A 133 -33.94 18.31 -16.19
N SER A 134 -34.62 17.70 -15.21
CA SER A 134 -34.17 17.69 -13.81
C SER A 134 -33.57 16.34 -13.49
N VAL A 135 -32.30 16.35 -13.07
CA VAL A 135 -31.61 15.17 -12.55
C VAL A 135 -31.64 15.23 -11.04
N THR A 136 -32.34 14.29 -10.41
CA THR A 136 -32.38 14.16 -8.95
C THR A 136 -31.19 13.35 -8.45
N ALA A 137 -30.77 13.62 -7.22
CA ALA A 137 -29.72 12.82 -6.57
C ALA A 137 -30.16 11.35 -6.51
N PRO A 138 -29.34 10.41 -6.98
CA PRO A 138 -29.65 9.00 -6.85
C PRO A 138 -29.55 8.56 -5.39
N THR A 139 -30.22 7.48 -5.01
CA THR A 139 -30.10 6.91 -3.66
C THR A 139 -28.74 6.26 -3.48
N VAL A 140 -27.92 6.81 -2.59
CA VAL A 140 -26.62 6.25 -2.23
C VAL A 140 -26.82 5.07 -1.29
N THR A 141 -26.20 3.94 -1.60
CA THR A 141 -26.22 2.73 -0.76
C THR A 141 -24.81 2.19 -0.58
N LEU A 142 -24.57 1.53 0.54
CA LEU A 142 -23.34 0.79 0.81
C LEU A 142 -23.70 -0.67 1.05
N ASP A 143 -22.91 -1.57 0.49
CA ASP A 143 -23.08 -3.00 0.73
C ASP A 143 -22.59 -3.39 2.14
N LYS A 144 -22.95 -4.61 2.56
CA LYS A 144 -22.43 -5.18 3.79
C LYS A 144 -20.90 -5.37 3.66
N ILE A 145 -20.16 -4.90 4.65
CA ILE A 145 -18.73 -5.15 4.77
C ILE A 145 -18.45 -6.33 5.70
N LYS A 146 -17.24 -6.89 5.61
CA LYS A 146 -16.77 -7.93 6.53
C LYS A 146 -16.94 -7.48 7.98
N ASP A 147 -17.37 -8.41 8.84
CA ASP A 147 -17.67 -8.12 10.25
C ASP A 147 -16.42 -7.67 11.04
N THR A 148 -15.22 -7.94 10.53
CA THR A 148 -13.95 -7.47 11.11
C THR A 148 -12.99 -6.98 10.03
N LEU A 149 -12.49 -5.75 10.19
CA LEU A 149 -11.43 -5.13 9.41
C LEU A 149 -10.18 -4.97 10.27
N VAL A 150 -9.02 -4.92 9.62
CA VAL A 150 -7.71 -4.82 10.27
C VAL A 150 -7.08 -3.48 9.91
N THR A 151 -6.44 -2.82 10.87
CA THR A 151 -5.72 -1.57 10.63
C THR A 151 -4.53 -1.78 9.67
N GLY A 152 -4.16 -0.73 8.92
CA GLY A 152 -3.12 -0.78 7.87
C GLY A 152 -3.55 -1.46 6.56
N GLN A 153 -4.67 -2.19 6.56
CA GLN A 153 -5.12 -2.93 5.38
C GLN A 153 -6.04 -2.11 4.48
N THR A 154 -6.02 -2.44 3.19
CA THR A 154 -6.86 -1.81 2.18
C THR A 154 -8.02 -2.73 1.79
N TYR A 155 -9.23 -2.17 1.74
CA TYR A 155 -10.47 -2.88 1.47
C TYR A 155 -11.22 -2.23 0.31
N LEU A 156 -11.93 -3.06 -0.46
CA LEU A 156 -12.89 -2.61 -1.45
C LEU A 156 -14.24 -2.35 -0.76
N LEU A 157 -14.69 -1.10 -0.77
CA LEU A 157 -16.04 -0.71 -0.39
C LEU A 157 -16.91 -0.63 -1.65
N THR A 158 -18.01 -1.36 -1.68
CA THR A 158 -18.98 -1.39 -2.78
C THR A 158 -20.31 -0.79 -2.34
N GLY A 159 -21.08 -0.32 -3.33
CA GLY A 159 -22.38 0.29 -3.11
C GLY A 159 -23.02 0.69 -4.43
N LYS A 160 -23.96 1.63 -4.40
CA LYS A 160 -24.46 2.32 -5.60
C LYS A 160 -24.25 3.81 -5.50
N TYR A 161 -23.86 4.42 -6.61
CA TYR A 161 -23.63 5.86 -6.74
C TYR A 161 -22.56 6.39 -5.79
N ILE A 162 -21.56 5.56 -5.53
CA ILE A 162 -20.29 5.90 -4.88
C ILE A 162 -19.17 5.83 -5.93
N GLY A 163 -17.96 6.27 -5.60
CA GLY A 163 -16.83 6.08 -6.51
C GLY A 163 -16.82 7.07 -7.68
N LYS A 164 -16.52 6.60 -8.90
CA LYS A 164 -16.47 7.46 -10.11
C LYS A 164 -17.85 7.98 -10.53
N ARG A 165 -18.93 7.32 -10.12
CA ARG A 165 -20.31 7.75 -10.36
C ARG A 165 -20.82 8.77 -9.33
N ALA A 166 -20.01 9.17 -8.35
CA ALA A 166 -20.38 10.20 -7.39
C ALA A 166 -19.94 11.60 -7.85
N ASP A 167 -20.65 12.64 -7.41
CA ASP A 167 -20.26 14.05 -7.60
C ASP A 167 -19.02 14.44 -6.79
N SER A 168 -18.95 13.89 -5.59
CA SER A 168 -17.90 13.99 -4.60
C SER A 168 -18.09 12.80 -3.65
N THR A 169 -17.02 12.13 -3.24
CA THR A 169 -17.12 11.06 -2.25
C THR A 169 -16.24 11.40 -1.07
N VAL A 170 -16.87 11.60 0.09
CA VAL A 170 -16.18 11.69 1.38
C VAL A 170 -16.49 10.44 2.17
N ILE A 171 -15.46 9.73 2.58
CA ILE A 171 -15.61 8.49 3.35
C ILE A 171 -14.94 8.69 4.70
N SER A 172 -15.68 8.37 5.76
CA SER A 172 -15.19 8.44 7.12
C SER A 172 -15.51 7.17 7.87
N LEU A 173 -14.59 6.78 8.75
CA LEU A 173 -14.78 5.73 9.73
C LEU A 173 -15.33 6.36 11.01
N VAL A 174 -16.51 5.93 11.46
CA VAL A 174 -17.24 6.51 12.58
C VAL A 174 -17.23 5.55 13.77
N ASN A 175 -16.55 5.94 14.85
CA ASN A 175 -16.51 5.18 16.09
C ASN A 175 -17.91 5.15 16.74
N GLN A 176 -18.39 3.96 17.09
CA GLN A 176 -19.73 3.80 17.65
C GLN A 176 -19.82 4.10 19.15
N ASP A 177 -18.70 4.15 19.86
CA ASP A 177 -18.68 4.42 21.30
C ASP A 177 -18.65 5.92 21.61
N ASN A 178 -17.99 6.73 20.79
CA ASN A 178 -17.82 8.17 21.00
C ASN A 178 -18.22 9.07 19.81
N ALA A 179 -18.76 8.48 18.74
CA ALA A 179 -19.17 9.17 17.50
C ALA A 179 -18.07 9.96 16.78
N ALA A 180 -16.79 9.80 17.15
CA ALA A 180 -15.67 10.42 16.47
C ALA A 180 -15.54 9.86 15.04
N ALA A 181 -15.27 10.75 14.07
CA ALA A 181 -15.13 10.39 12.67
C ALA A 181 -13.71 10.64 12.18
N THR A 182 -13.08 9.60 11.62
CA THR A 182 -11.77 9.67 10.97
C THR A 182 -11.97 9.64 9.46
N SER A 183 -11.47 10.63 8.72
CA SER A 183 -11.49 10.59 7.26
C SER A 183 -10.59 9.46 6.75
N LEU A 184 -11.12 8.66 5.83
CA LEU A 184 -10.37 7.57 5.21
C LEU A 184 -9.76 8.02 3.88
N THR A 185 -8.52 7.61 3.64
CA THR A 185 -7.85 7.82 2.35
C THR A 185 -8.43 6.88 1.32
N ILE A 186 -8.81 7.43 0.16
CA ILE A 186 -9.25 6.65 -1.00
C ILE A 186 -8.04 6.45 -1.91
N THR A 187 -7.66 5.21 -2.14
CA THR A 187 -6.49 4.86 -2.96
C THR A 187 -6.85 4.63 -4.42
N LYS A 188 -8.11 4.23 -4.70
CA LYS A 188 -8.59 3.96 -6.06
C LYS A 188 -10.11 4.06 -6.16
N TYR A 189 -10.59 4.55 -7.29
CA TYR A 189 -12.02 4.64 -7.61
C TYR A 189 -12.43 3.61 -8.67
N GLY A 190 -13.47 2.83 -8.38
CA GLY A 190 -14.26 2.04 -9.32
C GLY A 190 -15.54 2.79 -9.76
N ALA A 191 -16.38 2.17 -10.59
CA ALA A 191 -17.63 2.80 -11.06
C ALA A 191 -18.60 3.09 -9.90
N ASP A 192 -18.90 2.06 -9.11
CA ASP A 192 -19.73 2.10 -7.90
C ASP A 192 -18.97 1.50 -6.69
N SER A 193 -17.67 1.75 -6.64
CA SER A 193 -16.80 1.23 -5.58
C SER A 193 -15.58 2.09 -5.35
N VAL A 194 -14.96 1.93 -4.19
CA VAL A 194 -13.80 2.70 -3.73
C VAL A 194 -12.89 1.81 -2.90
N TRP A 195 -11.59 1.93 -3.10
CA TRP A 195 -10.60 1.28 -2.25
C TRP A 195 -10.22 2.22 -1.11
N ILE A 196 -10.41 1.76 0.12
CA ILE A 196 -10.16 2.52 1.35
C ILE A 196 -9.11 1.80 2.20
N THR A 197 -8.26 2.57 2.87
CA THR A 197 -7.27 2.03 3.81
C THR A 197 -7.67 2.42 5.23
N ILE A 198 -7.72 1.44 6.14
CA ILE A 198 -7.93 1.71 7.57
C ILE A 198 -6.59 2.19 8.14
N PRO A 199 -6.49 3.38 8.77
CA PRO A 199 -5.22 3.86 9.31
C PRO A 199 -4.63 2.91 10.35
N GLU A 200 -3.30 2.73 10.35
CA GLU A 200 -2.59 1.88 11.33
C GLU A 200 -2.80 2.37 12.77
N THR A 201 -2.93 3.68 12.96
CA THR A 201 -3.15 4.34 14.26
C THR A 201 -4.60 4.28 14.74
N GLN A 202 -5.50 3.66 13.97
CA GLN A 202 -6.90 3.58 14.35
C GLN A 202 -7.05 2.63 15.54
N ALA A 203 -7.67 3.11 16.62
CA ALA A 203 -7.95 2.26 17.78
C ALA A 203 -8.87 1.08 17.39
N SER A 204 -8.65 -0.06 18.04
CA SER A 204 -9.58 -1.19 17.95
C SER A 204 -10.94 -0.83 18.56
N GLY A 205 -12.02 -1.35 18.00
CA GLY A 205 -13.37 -1.04 18.49
C GLY A 205 -14.47 -1.28 17.47
N LYS A 206 -15.68 -0.78 17.77
CA LYS A 206 -16.85 -0.90 16.88
C LYS A 206 -17.02 0.35 16.03
N TYR A 207 -17.18 0.16 14.72
CA TYR A 207 -17.22 1.24 13.75
C TYR A 207 -18.32 1.04 12.71
N LYS A 208 -18.66 2.14 12.04
CA LYS A 208 -19.36 2.15 10.75
C LYS A 208 -18.54 2.94 9.75
N ILE A 209 -18.68 2.63 8.46
CA ILE A 209 -18.22 3.51 7.40
C ILE A 209 -19.39 4.41 7.00
N ARG A 210 -19.16 5.71 7.02
CA ARG A 210 -20.07 6.73 6.52
C ARG A 210 -19.55 7.24 5.19
N CYS A 211 -20.39 7.14 4.16
CA CYS A 211 -20.14 7.72 2.85
C CYS A 211 -21.07 8.91 2.65
N LYS A 212 -20.50 10.06 2.25
CA LYS A 212 -21.25 11.21 1.77
C LYS A 212 -20.98 11.38 0.27
N ALA A 213 -22.05 11.27 -0.52
CA ALA A 213 -22.05 11.45 -1.96
C ALA A 213 -23.42 11.97 -2.39
N TRP A 214 -23.48 12.80 -3.44
CA TRP A 214 -24.71 13.39 -3.95
C TRP A 214 -25.53 14.17 -2.91
N GLY A 215 -24.86 14.75 -1.91
CA GLY A 215 -25.50 15.38 -0.75
C GLY A 215 -26.24 14.42 0.18
N GLN A 216 -26.20 13.12 -0.09
CA GLN A 216 -26.78 12.06 0.73
C GLN A 216 -25.72 11.43 1.63
N THR A 217 -26.17 10.84 2.73
CA THR A 217 -25.33 10.07 3.65
C THR A 217 -25.81 8.62 3.67
N ALA A 218 -24.89 7.69 3.43
CA ALA A 218 -25.10 6.27 3.61
C ALA A 218 -24.11 5.72 4.65
N GLU A 219 -24.55 4.74 5.44
CA GLU A 219 -23.70 4.07 6.42
C GLU A 219 -23.75 2.56 6.24
N THR A 220 -22.64 1.88 6.52
CA THR A 220 -22.61 0.42 6.61
C THR A 220 -23.30 -0.06 7.90
N THR A 221 -23.52 -1.37 7.98
CA THR A 221 -23.73 -2.03 9.29
C THR A 221 -22.49 -1.85 10.19
N VAL A 222 -22.69 -2.01 11.50
CA VAL A 222 -21.59 -1.98 12.47
C VAL A 222 -20.66 -3.16 12.23
N PHE A 223 -19.35 -2.91 12.26
CA PHE A 223 -18.29 -3.93 12.20
C PHE A 223 -17.20 -3.61 13.24
N THR A 224 -16.29 -4.54 13.45
CA THR A 224 -15.15 -4.36 14.36
C THR A 224 -13.90 -3.97 13.57
N VAL A 225 -13.17 -2.96 14.04
CA VAL A 225 -11.77 -2.72 13.63
C VAL A 225 -10.87 -3.36 14.68
N ALA A 226 -9.91 -4.15 14.22
CA ALA A 226 -8.93 -4.83 15.05
C ALA A 226 -7.50 -4.46 14.61
N GLU A 227 -6.56 -4.57 15.54
CA GLU A 227 -5.14 -4.52 15.21
C GLU A 227 -4.70 -5.79 14.46
N PRO A 228 -3.67 -5.69 13.61
CA PRO A 228 -3.05 -6.87 13.00
C PRO A 228 -2.47 -7.79 14.07
N ASN A 229 -2.57 -9.10 13.82
CA ASN A 229 -1.93 -10.09 14.67
C ASN A 229 -0.40 -9.93 14.60
N PRO A 230 0.30 -10.10 15.73
CA PRO A 230 1.75 -10.18 15.74
C PRO A 230 2.27 -11.25 14.78
N THR A 231 3.37 -10.95 14.11
CA THR A 231 4.11 -11.92 13.31
C THR A 231 5.59 -11.83 13.66
N VAL A 232 6.29 -12.95 13.62
CA VAL A 232 7.70 -13.04 13.98
C VAL A 232 8.48 -13.74 12.88
N THR A 233 9.67 -13.23 12.61
CA THR A 233 10.65 -13.80 11.68
C THR A 233 11.98 -13.93 12.39
N SER A 234 12.74 -15.00 12.07
CA SER A 234 14.08 -15.18 12.62
C SER A 234 15.04 -14.34 11.78
N LEU A 235 15.85 -13.54 12.47
CA LEU A 235 17.02 -12.88 11.87
C LEU A 235 18.22 -13.84 11.80
N SER A 236 18.22 -14.88 12.63
CA SER A 236 19.32 -15.82 12.68
C SER A 236 19.12 -16.95 11.67
N ALA A 237 19.98 -16.99 10.64
CA ALA A 237 20.10 -18.11 9.70
C ALA A 237 20.97 -19.26 10.26
N CYS A 238 21.44 -19.14 11.51
CA CYS A 238 22.59 -19.91 12.00
C CYS A 238 22.34 -20.94 13.11
N ASN A 239 21.08 -21.27 13.41
CA ASN A 239 20.68 -22.23 14.45
C ASN A 239 21.35 -21.96 15.82
N PRO A 240 20.65 -21.34 16.78
CA PRO A 240 21.26 -20.96 18.05
C PRO A 240 21.69 -22.18 18.90
N PHE A 241 22.77 -22.01 19.68
CA PHE A 241 23.23 -22.98 20.68
C PHE A 241 22.60 -22.71 22.04
N ALA A 242 22.63 -23.70 22.93
CA ALA A 242 22.37 -23.47 24.36
C ALA A 242 23.34 -22.41 24.93
N GLY A 243 22.81 -21.41 25.64
CA GLY A 243 23.59 -20.27 26.12
C GLY A 243 23.94 -19.21 25.08
N GLY A 244 23.58 -19.44 23.81
CA GLY A 244 23.73 -18.49 22.70
C GLY A 244 22.57 -17.52 22.57
N GLU A 245 22.62 -16.64 21.56
CA GLU A 245 21.57 -15.66 21.29
C GLU A 245 20.81 -15.99 20.00
N ILE A 246 19.54 -15.57 19.96
CA ILE A 246 18.69 -15.56 18.78
C ILE A 246 18.22 -14.12 18.50
N GLY A 247 18.31 -13.71 17.24
CA GLY A 247 17.70 -12.47 16.75
C GLY A 247 16.32 -12.72 16.15
N LEU A 248 15.35 -11.91 16.51
CA LEU A 248 13.97 -11.96 16.03
C LEU A 248 13.54 -10.57 15.54
N ASP A 249 12.93 -10.52 14.35
CA ASP A 249 12.15 -9.36 13.89
C ASP A 249 10.66 -9.65 14.13
N CYS A 250 10.03 -8.81 14.94
CA CYS A 250 8.64 -8.96 15.39
C CYS A 250 7.81 -7.78 14.85
N TYR A 251 6.83 -8.08 14.01
CA TYR A 251 5.91 -7.09 13.44
C TYR A 251 4.58 -7.12 14.17
N HIS A 252 4.00 -5.93 14.36
CA HIS A 252 2.78 -5.66 15.11
C HIS A 252 2.84 -6.04 16.60
N CYS A 253 4.05 -6.18 17.15
CA CYS A 253 4.32 -6.48 18.56
C CYS A 253 4.35 -5.20 19.42
N SER A 254 4.38 -5.31 20.75
CA SER A 254 4.52 -4.14 21.61
C SER A 254 5.86 -3.44 21.40
N THR A 255 5.86 -2.12 21.41
CA THR A 255 7.09 -1.31 21.39
C THR A 255 7.71 -1.16 22.78
N ILE A 256 7.12 -1.77 23.80
CA ILE A 256 7.58 -1.77 25.19
C ILE A 256 8.08 -3.17 25.54
N GLN A 257 9.37 -3.28 25.88
CA GLN A 257 10.02 -4.56 26.18
C GLN A 257 9.30 -5.36 27.27
N ASP A 258 8.86 -4.71 28.36
CA ASP A 258 8.21 -5.37 29.50
C ASP A 258 6.89 -6.07 29.15
N ASN A 259 6.29 -5.70 28.02
CA ASN A 259 5.07 -6.32 27.52
C ASN A 259 5.34 -7.53 26.62
N ILE A 260 6.61 -7.91 26.43
CA ILE A 260 7.02 -9.02 25.58
C ILE A 260 7.67 -10.12 26.41
N THR A 261 7.20 -11.35 26.19
CA THR A 261 7.85 -12.56 26.69
C THR A 261 8.16 -13.49 25.53
N ILE A 262 9.33 -14.14 25.59
CA ILE A 262 9.75 -15.09 24.58
C ILE A 262 9.96 -16.44 25.27
N ASN A 263 9.28 -17.47 24.76
CA ASN A 263 9.37 -18.83 25.28
C ASN A 263 9.68 -19.80 24.13
N ILE A 264 10.31 -20.93 24.45
CA ILE A 264 10.41 -22.10 23.58
C ILE A 264 9.38 -23.11 24.06
N ASP A 265 8.48 -23.54 23.18
CA ASP A 265 7.56 -24.63 23.44
C ASP A 265 8.28 -25.97 23.25
N MET A 266 8.40 -26.73 24.32
CA MET A 266 9.04 -28.06 24.32
C MET A 266 8.01 -29.19 24.15
N GLY A 267 6.73 -28.86 23.98
CA GLY A 267 5.63 -29.80 23.93
C GLY A 267 5.17 -30.28 25.30
N GLY A 268 3.96 -30.84 25.36
CA GLY A 268 3.40 -31.40 26.60
C GLY A 268 3.11 -30.35 27.69
N GLY A 269 2.96 -29.07 27.32
CA GLY A 269 2.74 -27.96 28.24
C GLY A 269 4.02 -27.46 28.94
N MET A 270 5.19 -27.92 28.50
CA MET A 270 6.46 -27.44 29.01
C MET A 270 7.01 -26.30 28.15
N GLU A 271 7.28 -25.15 28.78
CA GLU A 271 7.89 -24.00 28.12
C GLU A 271 9.21 -23.63 28.79
N SER A 272 10.16 -23.13 27.99
CA SER A 272 11.42 -22.60 28.47
C SER A 272 11.55 -21.12 28.10
N LYS A 273 11.66 -20.25 29.10
CA LYS A 273 11.73 -18.80 28.88
C LYS A 273 13.11 -18.38 28.39
N LEU A 274 13.17 -17.58 27.32
CA LEU A 274 14.39 -16.89 26.90
C LEU A 274 14.50 -15.54 27.62
N SER A 275 15.73 -15.14 27.95
CA SER A 275 15.99 -13.81 28.50
C SER A 275 16.26 -12.82 27.37
N ILE A 276 15.52 -11.73 27.30
CA ILE A 276 15.76 -10.66 26.32
C ILE A 276 17.07 -9.94 26.69
N SER A 277 18.07 -10.02 25.81
CA SER A 277 19.38 -9.39 25.98
C SER A 277 19.46 -8.02 25.31
N SER A 278 18.67 -7.80 24.25
CA SER A 278 18.57 -6.51 23.57
C SER A 278 17.18 -6.31 22.96
N PHE A 279 16.73 -5.05 22.95
CA PHE A 279 15.44 -4.64 22.39
C PHE A 279 15.61 -3.34 21.61
N GLY A 280 15.30 -3.38 20.31
CA GLY A 280 15.36 -2.24 19.41
C GLY A 280 13.97 -1.90 18.86
N TYR A 281 13.55 -0.66 19.08
CA TYR A 281 12.35 -0.08 18.44
C TYR A 281 12.78 0.84 17.31
N ASN A 282 12.17 0.70 16.13
CA ASN A 282 12.39 1.60 15.01
C ASN A 282 11.25 2.63 14.89
N PRO A 283 11.48 3.93 15.15
CA PRO A 283 10.43 4.95 15.03
C PRO A 283 9.91 5.13 13.61
N SER A 284 10.68 4.78 12.57
CA SER A 284 10.22 4.86 11.18
C SER A 284 9.31 3.69 10.78
N GLU A 285 9.31 2.60 11.55
CA GLU A 285 8.45 1.44 11.38
C GLU A 285 7.76 1.13 12.72
N PRO A 286 6.71 1.90 13.10
CA PRO A 286 6.16 1.90 14.46
C PRO A 286 5.54 0.57 14.91
N SER A 287 5.39 -0.39 14.00
CA SER A 287 4.92 -1.75 14.30
C SER A 287 6.05 -2.79 14.28
N HIS A 288 7.31 -2.39 14.12
CA HIS A 288 8.45 -3.31 14.04
C HIS A 288 9.38 -3.15 15.24
N VAL A 289 9.67 -4.27 15.88
CA VAL A 289 10.69 -4.34 16.93
C VAL A 289 11.67 -5.47 16.64
N ARG A 290 12.93 -5.22 16.96
CA ARG A 290 14.01 -6.19 16.87
C ARG A 290 14.38 -6.66 18.27
N ILE A 291 14.41 -7.96 18.47
CA ILE A 291 14.66 -8.56 19.77
C ILE A 291 15.85 -9.49 19.66
N THR A 292 16.79 -9.37 20.59
CA THR A 292 17.83 -10.38 20.81
C THR A 292 17.52 -11.07 22.12
N ALA A 293 17.45 -12.40 22.12
CA ALA A 293 17.14 -13.18 23.29
C ALA A 293 18.16 -14.30 23.48
N ARG A 294 18.57 -14.56 24.72
CA ARG A 294 19.50 -15.62 25.09
C ARG A 294 18.76 -16.92 25.36
N VAL A 295 19.23 -17.98 24.73
CA VAL A 295 18.79 -19.36 24.94
C VAL A 295 19.32 -19.85 26.29
N PRO A 296 18.51 -20.52 27.12
CA PRO A 296 18.96 -21.08 28.39
C PRO A 296 20.19 -21.99 28.25
N ASP A 297 21.06 -21.95 29.25
CA ASP A 297 22.21 -22.87 29.31
C ASP A 297 21.72 -24.31 29.46
N GLY A 298 22.35 -25.23 28.73
CA GLY A 298 21.98 -26.66 28.74
C GLY A 298 20.68 -27.00 28.00
N PHE A 299 20.10 -26.08 27.24
CA PHE A 299 18.96 -26.38 26.36
C PHE A 299 19.30 -27.46 25.33
N GLY A 300 18.39 -28.41 25.10
CA GLY A 300 18.62 -29.51 24.17
C GLY A 300 18.54 -29.08 22.71
N GLY A 301 19.32 -29.73 21.83
CA GLY A 301 19.18 -29.52 20.40
C GLY A 301 17.85 -30.07 19.85
N GLY A 302 17.33 -29.46 18.80
CA GLY A 302 16.07 -29.86 18.16
C GLY A 302 15.34 -28.68 17.53
N THR A 303 14.29 -28.97 16.77
CA THR A 303 13.41 -27.93 16.21
C THR A 303 12.22 -27.71 17.14
N TYR A 304 12.11 -26.50 17.66
CA TYR A 304 11.07 -26.11 18.61
C TYR A 304 10.37 -24.83 18.16
N PRO A 305 9.06 -24.68 18.42
CA PRO A 305 8.38 -23.40 18.27
C PRO A 305 8.92 -22.39 19.27
N VAL A 306 9.37 -21.24 18.79
CA VAL A 306 9.65 -20.05 19.58
C VAL A 306 8.42 -19.18 19.55
N ILE A 307 7.86 -18.93 20.73
CA ILE A 307 6.65 -18.15 20.94
C ILE A 307 7.06 -16.77 21.43
N VAL A 308 6.62 -15.74 20.71
CA VAL A 308 6.69 -14.34 21.15
C VAL A 308 5.29 -13.91 21.56
N SER A 309 5.10 -13.78 22.86
CA SER A 309 3.87 -13.28 23.46
C SER A 309 3.99 -11.79 23.70
N THR A 310 2.95 -11.05 23.33
CA THR A 310 2.86 -9.61 23.58
C THR A 310 1.55 -9.31 24.30
N ALA A 311 1.62 -8.49 25.35
CA ALA A 311 0.47 -8.22 26.20
C ALA A 311 -0.75 -7.75 25.40
N GLY A 312 -1.90 -8.40 25.64
CA GLY A 312 -3.17 -8.04 25.01
C GLY A 312 -3.31 -8.45 23.53
N LYS A 313 -2.34 -9.15 22.93
CA LYS A 313 -2.46 -9.68 21.56
C LYS A 313 -2.25 -11.18 21.52
N LYS A 314 -2.57 -11.77 20.37
CA LYS A 314 -2.29 -13.17 20.09
C LYS A 314 -0.79 -13.42 19.98
N ASP A 315 -0.35 -14.58 20.42
CA ASP A 315 1.04 -15.01 20.27
C ASP A 315 1.46 -15.14 18.80
N ALA A 316 2.71 -14.77 18.53
CA ALA A 316 3.41 -15.06 17.29
C ALA A 316 4.34 -16.27 17.50
N THR A 317 4.51 -17.11 16.48
CA THR A 317 5.32 -18.32 16.59
C THR A 317 6.20 -18.53 15.36
N ILE A 318 7.43 -18.97 15.60
CA ILE A 318 8.35 -19.41 14.55
C ILE A 318 9.08 -20.70 14.94
N ASN A 319 9.18 -21.65 14.02
CA ASN A 319 9.98 -22.84 14.25
C ASN A 319 11.47 -22.52 14.13
N THR A 320 12.21 -22.78 15.20
CA THR A 320 13.65 -22.55 15.28
C THR A 320 14.35 -23.86 15.55
N THR A 321 15.43 -24.14 14.81
CA THR A 321 16.29 -25.30 15.07
C THR A 321 17.44 -24.88 15.97
N PHE A 322 17.47 -25.45 17.17
CA PHE A 322 18.53 -25.28 18.15
C PHE A 322 19.57 -26.38 17.97
N GLN A 323 20.83 -26.01 18.11
CA GLN A 323 21.92 -26.97 18.00
C GLN A 323 22.10 -27.76 19.28
N ASN A 324 22.50 -29.03 19.13
CA ASN A 324 22.78 -29.92 20.26
C ASN A 324 24.17 -29.68 20.88
N ALA A 325 24.98 -28.82 20.25
CA ALA A 325 26.29 -28.41 20.75
C ALA A 325 26.16 -27.35 21.83
N ARG A 326 27.11 -27.35 22.78
CA ARG A 326 27.19 -26.27 23.77
C ARG A 326 27.74 -25.02 23.09
N TYR A 327 27.56 -23.89 23.76
CA TYR A 327 28.22 -22.66 23.35
C TYR A 327 29.72 -22.90 23.08
N PRO A 328 30.24 -22.50 21.91
CA PRO A 328 31.63 -22.74 21.55
C PRO A 328 32.57 -22.14 22.61
N ALA A 329 33.54 -22.92 23.09
CA ALA A 329 34.46 -22.45 24.12
C ALA A 329 35.91 -22.73 23.74
N ILE A 330 36.72 -21.67 23.69
CA ILE A 330 38.17 -21.80 23.51
C ILE A 330 38.80 -22.19 24.84
N GLN A 331 39.64 -23.19 24.83
CA GLN A 331 40.31 -23.75 26.02
C GLN A 331 41.83 -23.59 25.93
N SER A 332 42.39 -23.66 24.72
CA SER A 332 43.83 -23.56 24.49
C SER A 332 44.15 -23.11 23.07
N LEU A 333 45.43 -22.82 22.82
CA LEU A 333 45.99 -22.66 21.49
C LEU A 333 46.74 -23.94 21.09
N ASP A 334 47.13 -24.09 19.83
CA ASP A 334 47.97 -25.22 19.41
C ASP A 334 49.36 -25.20 20.03
N LYS A 335 49.88 -24.01 20.38
CA LYS A 335 51.18 -23.82 21.04
C LYS A 335 51.10 -22.77 22.15
N ALA A 336 52.00 -22.91 23.12
CA ALA A 336 52.15 -21.97 24.24
C ALA A 336 52.91 -20.68 23.85
N SER A 337 53.73 -20.73 22.79
CA SER A 337 54.50 -19.58 22.30
C SER A 337 54.69 -19.62 20.79
N TYR A 338 54.84 -18.43 20.20
CA TYR A 338 55.01 -18.22 18.77
C TYR A 338 56.17 -17.26 18.51
N SER A 339 56.84 -17.41 17.36
CA SER A 339 57.93 -16.52 17.01
C SER A 339 57.40 -15.21 16.45
N ALA A 340 57.89 -14.07 16.96
CA ALA A 340 57.53 -12.74 16.47
C ALA A 340 58.19 -12.40 15.11
N SER A 341 59.22 -13.14 14.68
CA SER A 341 60.04 -12.79 13.51
C SER A 341 59.54 -13.36 12.18
N GLN A 342 58.46 -14.15 12.19
CA GLN A 342 57.85 -14.75 11.01
C GLN A 342 56.34 -14.84 11.16
N ASP A 343 55.60 -15.04 10.06
CA ASP A 343 54.15 -15.23 10.09
C ASP A 343 53.79 -16.49 10.89
N GLN A 344 52.77 -16.37 11.73
CA GLN A 344 52.31 -17.44 12.62
C GLN A 344 50.86 -17.78 12.33
N VAL A 345 50.59 -19.05 12.09
CA VAL A 345 49.23 -19.58 12.12
C VAL A 345 48.97 -20.10 13.53
N ILE A 346 47.99 -19.50 14.20
CA ILE A 346 47.53 -19.88 15.53
C ILE A 346 46.21 -20.63 15.35
N GLU A 347 46.18 -21.90 15.73
CA GLU A 347 44.96 -22.71 15.74
C GLU A 347 44.32 -22.63 17.14
N LEU A 348 43.03 -22.33 17.17
CA LEU A 348 42.25 -22.23 18.40
C LEU A 348 41.67 -23.61 18.74
N ARG A 349 41.87 -24.07 19.97
CA ARG A 349 41.43 -25.38 20.45
C ARG A 349 40.41 -25.25 21.57
N GLY A 350 39.42 -26.13 21.56
CA GLY A 350 38.35 -26.10 22.55
C GLY A 350 37.15 -26.95 22.13
N SER A 351 36.05 -26.80 22.87
CA SER A 351 34.81 -27.53 22.62
C SER A 351 33.93 -26.77 21.64
N ASP A 352 33.32 -27.51 20.71
CA ASP A 352 32.29 -27.00 19.79
C ASP A 352 32.73 -25.81 18.90
N LEU A 353 34.04 -25.64 18.69
CA LEU A 353 34.63 -24.61 17.81
C LEU A 353 34.61 -24.97 16.32
N GLY A 354 34.43 -26.26 16.01
CA GLY A 354 34.59 -26.80 14.66
C GLY A 354 33.52 -26.35 13.68
N VAL A 355 33.90 -26.22 12.40
CA VAL A 355 33.03 -25.71 11.33
C VAL A 355 31.76 -26.55 11.12
N SER A 356 31.80 -27.83 11.51
CA SER A 356 30.66 -28.76 11.46
C SER A 356 29.56 -28.43 12.47
N GLN A 357 29.86 -27.58 13.45
CA GLN A 357 28.90 -27.06 14.43
C GLN A 357 28.16 -25.82 13.92
N TYR A 358 28.35 -25.40 12.67
CA TYR A 358 27.56 -24.29 12.10
C TYR A 358 26.65 -24.83 11.01
N GLY A 359 25.39 -24.41 11.03
CA GLY A 359 24.41 -24.76 9.98
C GLY A 359 24.92 -24.37 8.59
N GLY A 360 24.57 -25.16 7.57
CA GLY A 360 25.05 -24.97 6.19
C GLY A 360 24.65 -23.65 5.53
N SER A 361 23.73 -22.89 6.14
CA SER A 361 23.26 -21.57 5.71
C SER A 361 24.09 -20.39 6.23
N CYS A 362 25.09 -20.62 7.08
CA CYS A 362 25.91 -19.54 7.64
C CYS A 362 27.04 -19.11 6.69
N THR A 363 27.14 -17.81 6.43
CA THR A 363 28.39 -17.20 5.96
C THR A 363 29.39 -17.26 7.11
N LYS A 364 30.51 -17.94 6.89
CA LYS A 364 31.51 -18.23 7.91
C LYS A 364 32.55 -17.12 7.94
N THR A 365 32.25 -16.06 8.67
CA THR A 365 33.20 -14.97 8.93
C THR A 365 33.47 -14.89 10.43
N GLY A 366 34.73 -14.78 10.81
CA GLY A 366 35.13 -14.59 12.19
C GLY A 366 36.29 -13.63 12.26
N HIS A 367 36.47 -13.00 13.41
CA HIS A 367 37.67 -12.24 13.69
C HIS A 367 38.17 -12.54 15.10
N VAL A 368 39.47 -12.37 15.29
CA VAL A 368 40.12 -12.42 16.60
C VAL A 368 40.60 -11.01 16.91
N GLU A 369 40.29 -10.54 18.11
CA GLU A 369 40.90 -9.37 18.71
C GLU A 369 42.06 -9.81 19.62
N ILE A 370 43.23 -9.20 19.48
CA ILE A 370 44.40 -9.48 20.34
C ILE A 370 44.81 -8.21 21.06
N PHE A 371 44.99 -8.29 22.37
CA PHE A 371 45.36 -7.16 23.23
C PHE A 371 46.43 -7.55 24.26
N PRO A 372 47.35 -6.66 24.64
CA PRO A 372 48.40 -6.98 25.63
C PRO A 372 47.77 -7.35 26.97
N SER A 373 48.31 -8.39 27.64
CA SER A 373 47.70 -8.88 28.88
C SER A 373 47.92 -7.95 30.09
N SER A 374 48.84 -6.98 29.97
CA SER A 374 49.21 -6.03 31.01
C SER A 374 48.37 -4.74 31.06
N LEU A 375 47.36 -4.59 30.21
CA LEU A 375 46.67 -3.29 30.05
C LEU A 375 45.17 -3.39 30.33
N ASN A 376 44.74 -2.67 31.38
CA ASN A 376 43.39 -2.10 31.53
C ASN A 376 43.27 -0.75 30.78
N ASP A 377 44.12 -0.51 29.78
CA ASP A 377 44.27 0.79 29.13
C ASP A 377 43.33 0.90 27.90
N PRO A 378 42.33 1.78 27.93
CA PRO A 378 41.35 1.94 26.84
C PRO A 378 41.94 2.51 25.55
N ASP A 379 43.19 3.01 25.54
CA ASP A 379 43.81 3.63 24.36
C ASP A 379 44.63 2.65 23.48
N VAL A 380 44.84 1.40 23.91
CA VAL A 380 45.49 0.38 23.07
C VAL A 380 44.46 -0.31 22.18
N ARG A 381 44.45 0.06 20.91
CA ARG A 381 43.57 -0.56 19.91
C ARG A 381 43.91 -2.05 19.76
N PRO A 382 42.93 -2.97 19.91
CA PRO A 382 43.17 -4.37 19.65
C PRO A 382 43.51 -4.60 18.18
N LEU A 383 44.39 -5.57 17.91
CA LEU A 383 44.62 -6.01 16.54
C LEU A 383 43.46 -6.89 16.10
N TYR A 384 42.81 -6.52 14.99
CA TYR A 384 41.74 -7.27 14.37
C TYR A 384 42.31 -8.17 13.27
N LEU A 385 42.14 -9.48 13.44
CA LEU A 385 42.57 -10.46 12.45
C LEU A 385 41.39 -11.29 12.02
N ASN A 386 41.23 -11.47 10.70
CA ASN A 386 40.21 -12.38 10.18
C ASN A 386 40.57 -13.81 10.54
N ALA A 387 39.60 -14.53 11.12
CA ALA A 387 39.70 -15.95 11.36
C ALA A 387 39.27 -16.72 10.13
N THR A 388 39.98 -17.81 9.85
CA THR A 388 39.66 -18.78 8.80
C THR A 388 39.49 -20.15 9.43
N PHE A 389 39.00 -21.13 8.67
CA PHE A 389 38.96 -22.53 9.10
C PHE A 389 39.98 -23.34 8.32
N ASN A 390 40.74 -24.21 9.00
CA ASN A 390 41.64 -25.13 8.33
C ASN A 390 40.87 -26.26 7.61
N ALA A 391 41.59 -27.15 6.92
CA ALA A 391 40.98 -28.25 6.16
C ALA A 391 40.18 -29.23 7.03
N GLN A 392 40.51 -29.31 8.33
CA GLN A 392 39.82 -30.12 9.33
C GLN A 392 38.63 -29.37 9.96
N GLY A 393 38.42 -28.10 9.60
CA GLY A 393 37.33 -27.29 10.10
C GLY A 393 37.60 -26.62 11.44
N ASN A 394 38.85 -26.52 11.91
CA ASN A 394 39.19 -25.80 13.14
C ASN A 394 39.46 -24.32 12.85
N PRO A 395 39.03 -23.38 13.72
CA PRO A 395 39.30 -21.97 13.54
C PRO A 395 40.79 -21.66 13.76
N GLN A 396 41.35 -20.87 12.86
CA GLN A 396 42.73 -20.43 12.89
C GLN A 396 42.85 -18.95 12.50
N VAL A 397 43.88 -18.30 13.01
CA VAL A 397 44.22 -16.92 12.68
C VAL A 397 45.66 -16.83 12.22
N THR A 398 45.92 -16.01 11.21
CA THR A 398 47.30 -15.72 10.75
C THR A 398 47.74 -14.39 11.33
N VAL A 399 48.77 -14.41 12.17
CA VAL A 399 49.44 -13.25 12.73
C VAL A 399 50.67 -12.95 11.87
N PRO A 400 50.73 -11.79 11.17
CA PRO A 400 51.90 -11.43 10.39
C PRO A 400 53.15 -11.23 11.25
N ALA A 401 54.32 -11.48 10.68
CA ALA A 401 55.61 -11.22 11.29
C ALA A 401 55.69 -9.77 11.83
N ASN A 402 56.30 -9.59 12.99
CA ASN A 402 56.50 -8.31 13.66
C ASN A 402 55.22 -7.54 14.03
N SER A 403 54.04 -8.19 14.02
CA SER A 403 52.78 -7.58 14.47
C SER A 403 52.76 -7.27 15.96
N PHE A 404 53.56 -8.01 16.75
CA PHE A 404 53.65 -7.85 18.20
C PHE A 404 55.12 -7.84 18.67
N PRO A 405 55.49 -6.97 19.61
CA PRO A 405 56.67 -7.16 20.45
C PRO A 405 56.64 -8.50 21.18
N ALA A 406 57.80 -8.97 21.63
CA ALA A 406 57.87 -10.13 22.52
C ALA A 406 57.17 -9.79 23.85
N GLY A 407 56.21 -10.62 24.25
CA GLY A 407 55.35 -10.35 25.39
C GLY A 407 54.14 -11.27 25.43
N THR A 408 53.32 -11.10 26.47
CA THR A 408 52.12 -11.90 26.68
C THR A 408 50.87 -11.10 26.30
N TYR A 409 49.97 -11.74 25.56
CA TYR A 409 48.74 -11.12 25.04
C TYR A 409 47.52 -11.97 25.38
N SER A 410 46.38 -11.31 25.49
CA SER A 410 45.04 -11.88 25.63
C SER A 410 44.35 -11.87 24.27
N MET A 411 43.63 -12.94 23.94
CA MET A 411 42.89 -13.07 22.68
C MET A 411 41.38 -13.17 22.95
N LEU A 412 40.57 -12.50 22.13
CA LEU A 412 39.12 -12.59 22.12
C LEU A 412 38.65 -13.01 20.72
N PHE A 413 37.80 -14.03 20.67
CA PHE A 413 37.32 -14.58 19.41
C PHE A 413 35.87 -14.19 19.18
N TRP A 414 35.61 -13.78 17.95
CA TRP A 414 34.31 -13.35 17.47
C TRP A 414 33.98 -14.15 16.24
N MET A 415 32.83 -14.82 16.26
CA MET A 415 32.24 -15.36 15.06
C MET A 415 31.02 -14.54 14.72
N ASN A 416 31.02 -13.95 13.54
CA ASN A 416 29.90 -13.18 13.05
C ASN A 416 29.37 -13.90 11.81
N SER A 417 28.12 -14.36 11.85
CA SER A 417 27.28 -14.09 10.69
C SER A 417 27.03 -12.59 10.67
N ASP A 418 26.99 -11.97 9.50
CA ASP A 418 26.67 -10.53 9.36
C ASP A 418 25.33 -10.14 10.02
N ASP A 419 24.50 -11.12 10.38
CA ASP A 419 23.36 -11.00 11.29
C ASP A 419 23.70 -11.54 12.70
N LEU A 420 24.02 -10.61 13.62
CA LEU A 420 24.09 -10.70 15.09
C LEU A 420 24.81 -11.89 15.78
N LEU A 421 25.88 -11.55 16.51
CA LEU A 421 26.24 -12.04 17.87
C LEU A 421 26.17 -13.56 18.12
N ALA A 422 26.77 -14.36 17.25
CA ALA A 422 26.99 -15.78 17.52
C ALA A 422 28.33 -15.97 18.26
N ALA A 423 28.24 -15.99 19.58
CA ALA A 423 29.29 -16.40 20.51
C ALA A 423 30.37 -15.35 20.86
N ARG A 424 30.10 -14.52 21.89
CA ARG A 424 31.15 -13.99 22.77
C ARG A 424 31.64 -15.09 23.72
N THR A 425 32.59 -15.91 23.28
CA THR A 425 33.43 -16.60 24.27
C THR A 425 34.53 -15.64 24.71
N GLN A 426 34.32 -14.94 25.83
CA GLN A 426 35.38 -14.19 26.48
C GLN A 426 36.27 -15.15 27.26
N THR A 427 37.20 -15.79 26.56
CA THR A 427 38.26 -16.56 27.21
C THR A 427 39.59 -15.87 26.97
N THR A 428 40.12 -15.24 28.02
CA THR A 428 41.47 -14.71 28.01
C THR A 428 42.47 -15.86 27.99
N ILE A 429 43.02 -16.16 26.82
CA ILE A 429 44.15 -17.08 26.69
C ILE A 429 45.42 -16.26 26.51
N GLN A 430 46.40 -16.54 27.37
CA GLN A 430 47.70 -15.91 27.31
C GLN A 430 48.52 -16.52 26.17
N VAL A 431 48.92 -15.69 25.20
CA VAL A 431 49.85 -16.08 24.12
C VAL A 431 51.17 -15.35 24.29
N SER A 432 52.29 -16.07 24.22
CA SER A 432 53.63 -15.49 24.31
C SER A 432 54.28 -15.39 22.93
N PHE A 433 54.64 -14.18 22.51
CA PHE A 433 55.52 -14.00 21.35
C PHE A 433 56.97 -13.91 21.80
N VAL A 434 57.85 -14.70 21.19
CA VAL A 434 59.29 -14.76 21.50
C VAL A 434 60.11 -14.34 20.28
N LYS A 435 61.29 -13.76 20.50
CA LYS A 435 62.19 -13.37 19.40
C LYS A 435 62.84 -14.58 18.75
#